data_AF-A0A5S3SB10-F1
#
_entry.id   AF-A0A5S3SB10-F1
#
_cell.length_a   1.000
_cell.length_b   1.000
_cell.length_c   1.000
_cell.angle_alpha   90.00
_cell.angle_beta   90.00
_cell.angle_gamma   90.00
#
_symmetry.space_group_name_H-M   'P 1'
#
loop_
_entity.id
_entity.type
_entity.pdbx_description
1 polymer ?
#
loop_
_entity_poly.entity_id
_entity_poly.type
_entity_poly.pdbx_seq_one_letter_code
_entity_poly.pdbx_strand_id
1 'polypeptide(L)'
;MPAAHLAGYSLIVFMIGTFASGILFSRISVKHINKNMEKDGVLPPSWDKGIGASVSFYIFSMFFERSRIPTPMFDGRFVAKYSRPIDKVIGAVHLISVTGMMLCLCIVSYFSK
;
A
#
# COMPACT_ATOMS: atom_id res chain seq x y z
N MET A 1 31.63 -3.20 -5.06
CA MET A 1 31.18 -3.70 -3.73
C MET A 1 30.00 -4.63 -3.91
N PRO A 2 30.09 -5.91 -3.53
CA PRO A 2 29.04 -6.92 -3.83
C PRO A 2 27.67 -6.57 -3.24
N ALA A 3 27.63 -5.93 -2.06
CA ALA A 3 26.38 -5.50 -1.43
C ALA A 3 25.61 -4.42 -2.23
N ALA A 4 26.32 -3.46 -2.85
CA ALA A 4 25.68 -2.41 -3.65
C ALA A 4 25.06 -2.97 -4.94
N HIS A 5 25.72 -3.93 -5.60
CA HIS A 5 25.16 -4.60 -6.77
C HIS A 5 23.93 -5.45 -6.41
N LEU A 6 24.00 -6.22 -5.32
CA LEU A 6 22.86 -7.00 -4.83
C LEU A 6 21.66 -6.10 -4.48
N ALA A 7 21.91 -4.96 -3.82
CA ALA A 7 20.87 -3.98 -3.53
C ALA A 7 20.29 -3.36 -4.81
N GLY A 8 21.11 -3.10 -5.83
CA GLY A 8 20.66 -2.63 -7.13
C GLY A 8 19.73 -3.62 -7.85
N TYR A 9 20.07 -4.91 -7.88
CA TYR A 9 19.17 -5.92 -8.46
C TYR A 9 17.89 -6.10 -7.65
N SER A 10 18.01 -6.12 -6.32
CA SER A 10 16.86 -6.22 -5.42
C SER A 10 15.93 -5.01 -5.53
N LEU A 11 16.48 -3.81 -5.76
CA LEU A 11 15.72 -2.60 -6.00
C LEU A 11 14.75 -2.77 -7.18
N ILE A 12 15.23 -3.33 -8.30
CA ILE A 12 14.40 -3.55 -9.49
C ILE A 12 13.26 -4.53 -9.16
N VAL A 13 13.55 -5.63 -8.46
CA VAL A 13 12.55 -6.63 -8.06
C VAL A 13 11.48 -6.01 -7.16
N PHE A 14 11.89 -5.26 -6.12
CA PHE A 14 10.96 -4.61 -5.21
C PHE A 14 10.18 -3.46 -5.86
N MET A 15 10.78 -2.76 -6.82
CA MET A 15 10.09 -1.74 -7.61
C MET A 15 8.97 -2.37 -8.43
N ILE A 16 9.25 -3.44 -9.17
CA ILE A 16 8.22 -4.19 -9.93
C ILE A 16 7.14 -4.70 -8.97
N GLY A 17 7.53 -5.28 -7.84
CA GLY A 17 6.62 -5.74 -6.81
C GLY A 17 5.70 -4.63 -6.29
N THR A 18 6.24 -3.45 -6.04
CA THR A 18 5.50 -2.27 -5.56
C THR A 18 4.42 -1.85 -6.56
N PHE A 19 4.78 -1.67 -7.84
CA PHE A 19 3.81 -1.27 -8.86
C PHE A 19 2.77 -2.35 -9.13
N ALA A 20 3.20 -3.61 -9.30
CA ALA A 20 2.29 -4.71 -9.59
C ALA A 20 1.28 -4.93 -8.45
N SER A 21 1.75 -4.99 -7.21
CA SER A 21 0.88 -5.14 -6.04
C SER A 21 0.00 -3.91 -5.80
N GLY A 22 0.50 -2.69 -6.06
CA GLY A 22 -0.29 -1.46 -5.93
C GLY A 22 -1.46 -1.43 -6.91
N ILE A 23 -1.21 -1.73 -8.19
CA ILE A 23 -2.26 -1.83 -9.21
C ILE A 23 -3.28 -2.91 -8.83
N LEU A 24 -2.79 -4.09 -8.43
CA LEU A 24 -3.66 -5.20 -8.01
C LEU A 24 -4.55 -4.79 -6.82
N PHE A 25 -3.96 -4.15 -5.82
CA PHE A 25 -4.67 -3.69 -4.62
C PHE A 25 -5.72 -2.62 -4.96
N SER A 26 -5.41 -1.64 -5.81
CA SER A 26 -6.37 -0.64 -6.26
C SER A 26 -7.56 -1.26 -7.00
N ARG A 27 -7.30 -2.23 -7.89
CA ARG A 27 -8.34 -2.82 -8.73
C ARG A 27 -9.22 -3.82 -7.99
N ILE A 28 -8.65 -4.59 -7.07
CA ILE A 28 -9.34 -5.67 -6.37
C ILE A 28 -9.78 -5.21 -4.98
N SER A 29 -8.84 -4.78 -4.14
CA SER A 29 -9.07 -4.51 -2.73
C SER A 29 -9.82 -3.19 -2.52
N VAL A 30 -9.30 -2.07 -3.05
CA VAL A 30 -9.93 -0.74 -2.88
C VAL A 30 -11.33 -0.72 -3.48
N LYS A 31 -11.50 -1.28 -4.68
CA LYS A 31 -12.84 -1.40 -5.31
C LYS A 31 -13.83 -2.18 -4.45
N HIS A 32 -13.40 -3.30 -3.86
CA HIS A 32 -14.26 -4.11 -2.98
C HIS A 32 -14.63 -3.35 -1.71
N ILE A 33 -13.64 -2.74 -1.06
CA ILE A 33 -13.82 -2.03 0.22
C ILE A 33 -14.71 -0.82 0.02
N ASN A 34 -14.47 0.01 -1.01
CA ASN A 34 -15.28 1.19 -1.32
C ASN A 34 -16.74 0.83 -1.56
N LYS A 35 -17.00 -0.22 -2.34
CA LYS A 35 -18.36 -0.70 -2.59
C LYS A 35 -19.09 -1.09 -1.31
N ASN A 36 -18.40 -1.57 -0.28
CA ASN A 36 -19.03 -1.90 1.00
C ASN A 36 -19.10 -0.68 1.94
N MET A 37 -18.15 0.24 1.87
CA MET A 37 -18.22 1.53 2.56
C MET A 37 -19.43 2.36 2.11
N GLU A 38 -19.70 2.39 0.81
CA GLU A 38 -20.84 3.11 0.23
C GLU A 38 -22.18 2.58 0.74
N LYS A 39 -22.30 1.27 1.02
CA LYS A 39 -23.51 0.68 1.63
C LYS A 39 -23.77 1.20 3.05
N ASP A 40 -22.72 1.60 3.75
CA ASP A 40 -22.79 2.22 5.08
C ASP A 40 -22.91 3.75 5.01
N GLY A 41 -23.07 4.33 3.81
CA GLY A 41 -23.12 5.78 3.60
C GLY A 41 -21.76 6.48 3.71
N VAL A 42 -20.66 5.73 3.71
CA VAL A 42 -19.30 6.28 3.78
C VAL A 42 -18.72 6.37 2.37
N LEU A 43 -18.44 7.59 1.93
CA LEU A 43 -17.88 7.82 0.62
C LEU A 43 -16.38 7.45 0.59
N PRO A 44 -15.90 6.89 -0.54
CA PRO A 44 -14.47 6.71 -0.74
C PRO A 44 -13.73 8.05 -0.79
N PRO A 45 -12.40 8.05 -0.58
CA PRO A 45 -11.59 9.26 -0.59
C PRO A 45 -11.68 9.97 -1.96
N SER A 46 -12.33 11.13 -1.98
CA SER A 46 -12.60 11.90 -3.21
C SER A 46 -11.35 12.44 -3.89
N TRP A 47 -10.27 12.63 -3.13
CA TRP A 47 -8.98 13.11 -3.61
C TRP A 47 -8.18 12.05 -4.37
N ASP A 48 -8.46 10.76 -4.14
CA ASP A 48 -7.71 9.68 -4.80
C ASP A 48 -8.10 9.53 -6.27
N LYS A 49 -9.36 9.81 -6.61
CA LYS A 49 -9.91 9.74 -7.99
C LYS A 49 -9.56 8.46 -8.75
N GLY A 50 -9.28 7.36 -8.04
CA GLY A 50 -8.86 6.08 -8.63
C GLY A 50 -7.41 6.03 -9.13
N ILE A 51 -6.57 7.01 -8.81
CA ILE A 51 -5.14 7.07 -9.16
C ILE A 51 -4.32 6.10 -8.28
N GLY A 52 -4.82 5.76 -7.08
CA GLY A 52 -4.18 4.81 -6.18
C GLY A 52 -3.22 5.44 -5.18
N ALA A 53 -3.22 6.77 -5.05
CA ALA A 53 -2.49 7.48 -4.01
C ALA A 53 -3.02 7.15 -2.60
N SER A 54 -4.27 6.68 -2.50
CA SER A 54 -4.87 6.22 -1.24
C SER A 54 -4.39 4.84 -0.78
N VAL A 55 -3.73 4.04 -1.63
CA VAL A 55 -3.39 2.63 -1.35
C VAL A 55 -2.70 2.43 0.00
N SER A 56 -1.72 3.27 0.32
CA SER A 56 -0.99 3.20 1.60
C SER A 56 -1.91 3.42 2.81
N PHE A 57 -2.89 4.32 2.72
CA PHE A 57 -3.86 4.57 3.80
C PHE A 57 -4.75 3.36 4.05
N TYR A 58 -5.19 2.69 2.98
CA TYR A 58 -5.98 1.46 3.10
C TYR A 58 -5.16 0.36 3.77
N ILE A 59 -3.95 0.11 3.26
CA ILE A 59 -3.06 -0.93 3.77
C ILE A 59 -2.74 -0.67 5.24
N PHE A 60 -2.36 0.55 5.60
CA PHE A 60 -2.06 0.88 6.99
C PHE A 60 -3.26 0.69 7.91
N SER A 61 -4.47 1.05 7.47
CA SER A 61 -5.68 0.83 8.27
C SER A 61 -6.02 -0.64 8.52
N MET A 62 -5.62 -1.53 7.61
CA MET A 62 -5.79 -2.97 7.80
C MET A 62 -4.91 -3.50 8.94
N PHE A 63 -3.65 -3.04 9.01
CA PHE A 63 -2.63 -3.62 9.89
C PHE A 63 -2.40 -2.85 11.19
N PHE A 64 -2.62 -1.53 11.19
CA PHE A 64 -2.26 -0.66 12.30
C PHE A 64 -3.50 0.05 12.83
N GLU A 65 -3.87 -0.23 14.08
CA GLU A 65 -5.06 0.38 14.70
C GLU A 65 -4.96 1.91 14.75
N ARG A 66 -3.75 2.42 14.96
CA ARG A 66 -3.46 3.86 14.96
C ARG A 66 -3.80 4.53 13.62
N SER A 67 -3.76 3.80 12.52
CA SER A 67 -4.10 4.32 11.19
C SER A 67 -5.61 4.32 10.92
N ARG A 68 -6.42 3.81 11.84
CA ARG A 68 -7.89 3.81 11.74
C ARG A 68 -8.53 5.06 12.34
N ILE A 69 -7.75 6.05 12.77
CA ILE A 69 -8.31 7.30 13.30
C ILE A 69 -9.08 7.99 12.15
N PRO A 70 -10.38 8.28 12.32
CA PRO A 70 -11.16 8.95 11.29
C PRO A 70 -10.64 10.36 11.06
N THR A 71 -10.45 10.72 9.79
CA THR A 71 -10.04 12.05 9.35
C THR A 71 -11.04 12.58 8.32
N PRO A 72 -11.12 13.91 8.10
CA PRO A 72 -11.95 14.46 7.03
C PRO A 72 -11.63 13.91 5.63
N MET A 73 -10.41 13.40 5.42
CA MET A 73 -9.96 12.89 4.12
C MET A 73 -10.20 11.38 3.94
N PHE A 74 -10.35 10.63 5.03
CA PHE A 74 -10.33 9.17 5.02
C PHE A 74 -10.70 8.60 6.41
N ASP A 75 -11.62 7.62 6.44
CA ASP A 75 -11.98 6.86 7.66
C ASP A 75 -11.49 5.41 7.56
N GLY A 76 -10.33 5.14 8.18
CA GLY A 76 -9.70 3.82 8.16
C GLY A 76 -10.44 2.73 8.93
N ARG A 77 -11.43 3.06 9.77
CA ARG A 77 -12.22 2.06 10.53
C ARG A 77 -13.01 1.16 9.59
N PHE A 78 -13.60 1.74 8.56
CA PHE A 78 -14.37 0.99 7.57
C PHE A 78 -13.49 0.13 6.67
N VAL A 79 -12.25 0.57 6.40
CA VAL A 79 -11.28 -0.25 5.68
C VAL A 79 -10.96 -1.52 6.48
N ALA A 80 -10.69 -1.40 7.77
CA ALA A 80 -10.45 -2.55 8.62
C ALA A 80 -11.67 -3.49 8.67
N LYS A 81 -12.89 -2.91 8.81
CA LYS A 81 -14.16 -3.64 8.81
C LYS A 81 -14.40 -4.46 7.54
N TYR A 82 -14.08 -3.89 6.37
CA TYR A 82 -14.39 -4.50 5.06
C TYR A 82 -13.23 -5.22 4.39
N SER A 83 -12.05 -5.19 5.00
CA SER A 83 -10.89 -5.94 4.51
C SER A 83 -11.09 -7.45 4.63
N ARG A 84 -10.98 -8.15 3.49
CA ARG A 84 -10.96 -9.62 3.44
C ARG A 84 -9.54 -10.13 3.71
N PRO A 85 -9.36 -11.42 4.03
CA PRO A 85 -8.04 -12.02 4.15
C PRO A 85 -7.15 -11.81 2.90
N ILE A 86 -7.71 -11.94 1.70
CA ILE A 86 -6.97 -11.70 0.45
C ILE A 86 -6.51 -10.25 0.31
N ASP A 87 -7.31 -9.27 0.76
CA ASP A 87 -6.94 -7.86 0.69
C ASP A 87 -5.74 -7.58 1.60
N LYS A 88 -5.70 -8.23 2.78
CA LYS A 88 -4.55 -8.19 3.68
C LYS A 88 -3.33 -8.87 3.07
N VAL A 89 -3.46 -10.01 2.40
CA VAL A 89 -2.32 -10.65 1.72
C VAL A 89 -1.72 -9.71 0.66
N ILE A 90 -2.55 -9.15 -0.22
CA ILE A 90 -2.08 -8.20 -1.25
C ILE A 90 -1.46 -6.97 -0.59
N GLY A 91 -2.08 -6.43 0.47
CA GLY A 91 -1.57 -5.30 1.22
C GLY A 91 -0.22 -5.57 1.90
N ALA A 92 -0.02 -6.77 2.45
CA ALA A 92 1.25 -7.18 3.04
C ALA A 92 2.35 -7.31 1.99
N VAL A 93 2.05 -7.92 0.83
CA VAL A 93 2.98 -7.99 -0.31
C VAL A 93 3.39 -6.59 -0.76
N HIS A 94 2.43 -5.67 -0.86
CA HIS A 94 2.72 -4.29 -1.22
C HIS A 94 3.59 -3.58 -0.18
N LEU A 95 3.27 -3.73 1.11
CA LEU A 95 4.03 -3.12 2.20
C LEU A 95 5.47 -3.63 2.23
N ILE A 96 5.66 -4.95 2.14
CA ILE A 96 7.00 -5.58 2.06
C ILE A 96 7.74 -5.05 0.83
N SER A 97 7.07 -4.92 -0.31
CA SER A 97 7.69 -4.45 -1.55
C SER A 97 8.15 -3.00 -1.44
N VAL A 98 7.32 -2.12 -0.90
CA VAL A 98 7.66 -0.71 -0.68
C VAL A 98 8.81 -0.59 0.32
N THR A 99 8.74 -1.29 1.45
CA THR A 99 9.81 -1.27 2.46
C THR A 99 11.13 -1.79 1.88
N GLY A 100 11.10 -2.91 1.15
CA GLY A 100 12.28 -3.46 0.48
C GLY A 100 12.87 -2.50 -0.54
N MET A 101 12.02 -1.85 -1.35
CA MET A 101 12.44 -0.83 -2.31
C MET A 101 13.15 0.34 -1.61
N MET A 102 12.56 0.88 -0.53
CA MET A 102 13.14 1.99 0.22
C MET A 102 14.48 1.64 0.86
N LEU A 103 14.60 0.45 1.45
CA LEU A 103 15.88 -0.03 2.01
C LEU A 103 16.95 -0.17 0.93
N CYS A 104 16.61 -0.75 -0.22
CA CYS A 104 17.54 -0.87 -1.34
C CYS A 104 17.98 0.50 -1.86
N LEU A 105 17.07 1.48 -1.95
CA LEU A 105 17.40 2.86 -2.32
C LEU A 105 18.40 3.46 -1.33
N CYS A 106 18.16 3.35 -0.03
CA CYS A 106 19.10 3.86 0.99
C CYS A 106 20.49 3.24 0.86
N ILE A 107 20.58 1.91 0.64
CA ILE A 107 21.85 1.20 0.50
C ILE A 107 22.58 1.67 -0.76
N VAL A 108 21.92 1.69 -1.91
CA VAL A 108 22.52 2.13 -3.18
C VAL A 108 22.98 3.59 -3.05
N SER A 109 22.14 4.48 -2.53
CA SER A 109 22.50 5.89 -2.34
C SER A 109 23.66 6.09 -1.36
N TYR A 110 23.80 5.24 -0.34
CA TYR A 110 24.93 5.30 0.60
C TYR A 110 26.26 4.94 -0.09
N PHE A 111 26.25 3.91 -0.95
CA PHE A 111 27.45 3.44 -1.67
C PHE A 111 27.75 4.20 -2.96
N SER A 112 26.82 5.02 -3.45
CA SER A 112 27.05 5.94 -4.58
C SER A 112 27.70 7.26 -4.16
N LYS A 113 27.91 7.49 -2.85
CA LYS A 113 28.72 8.58 -2.32
C LYS A 113 30.19 8.16 -2.30
#